data_AF-A0A536S689-F1
#
_entry.id   AF-A0A536S689-F1
#
_cell.length_a   1.000
_cell.length_b   1.000
_cell.length_c   1.000
_cell.angle_alpha   90.00
_cell.angle_beta   90.00
_cell.angle_gamma   90.00
#
_symmetry.space_group_name_H-M   'P 1'
#
loop_
_entity.id
_entity.type
_entity.pdbx_description
1 polymer ?
#
loop_
_entity_poly.entity_id
_entity_poly.type
_entity_poly.pdbx_seq_one_letter_code
_entity_poly.pdbx_strand_id
1 'polypeptide(L)'
;MATALSLTHLGSLMRGVRSVDEVGADERAASLAKRSIKKSSKLWALDLAIRCMDLTTLEGADTPGKVAAMCAKAIRPKPGDRTIPSVAAVCVYPLRIADCVEHLHGSSVRIASVAT
;
A
#
# COMPACT_ATOMS: atom_id res chain seq x y z
N MET A 1 40.27 -1.26 -22.32
CA MET A 1 39.76 -2.19 -23.35
C MET A 1 38.25 -2.28 -23.19
N ALA A 2 37.50 -1.48 -23.95
CA ALA A 2 36.05 -1.47 -23.92
C ALA A 2 35.53 -2.56 -24.87
N THR A 3 34.77 -3.49 -24.33
CA THR A 3 34.18 -4.63 -25.06
C THR A 3 33.16 -4.09 -26.06
N ALA A 4 33.38 -4.36 -27.35
CA ALA A 4 32.41 -4.06 -28.40
C ALA A 4 31.15 -4.90 -28.18
N LEU A 5 30.10 -4.29 -27.63
CA LEU A 5 28.76 -4.87 -27.64
C LEU A 5 28.30 -4.99 -29.09
N SER A 6 28.32 -6.21 -29.63
CA SER A 6 27.79 -6.50 -30.95
C SER A 6 26.32 -6.06 -31.04
N LEU A 7 25.94 -5.46 -32.16
CA LEU A 7 24.55 -5.10 -32.48
C LEU A 7 23.58 -6.28 -32.35
N THR A 8 24.06 -7.52 -32.56
CA THR A 8 23.29 -8.75 -32.33
C THR A 8 23.01 -9.02 -30.85
N HIS A 9 23.92 -8.62 -29.95
CA HIS A 9 23.77 -8.73 -28.50
C HIS A 9 22.75 -7.70 -27.98
N LEU A 10 22.80 -6.47 -28.52
CA LEU A 10 21.80 -5.43 -28.24
C LEU A 10 20.42 -5.85 -28.76
N GLY A 11 20.34 -6.38 -29.98
CA GLY A 11 19.11 -6.94 -30.53
C GLY A 11 18.52 -8.08 -29.70
N SER A 12 19.36 -8.88 -29.02
CA SER A 12 18.90 -9.92 -28.10
C SER A 12 18.28 -9.37 -26.81
N LEU A 13 18.87 -8.32 -26.25
CA LEU A 13 18.36 -7.64 -25.07
C LEU A 13 17.07 -6.86 -25.36
N MET A 14 16.95 -6.31 -26.57
CA MET A 14 15.78 -5.51 -26.98
C MET A 14 14.60 -6.33 -27.51
N ARG A 15 14.78 -7.64 -27.80
CA ARG A 15 13.70 -8.53 -28.28
C ARG A 15 12.52 -8.67 -27.29
N GLY A 16 12.73 -8.39 -26.01
CA GLY A 16 11.69 -8.39 -24.98
C GLY A 16 11.15 -7.01 -24.62
N VAL A 17 11.77 -5.94 -25.11
CA VAL A 17 11.39 -4.56 -24.80
C VAL A 17 10.35 -4.11 -25.81
N ARG A 18 9.07 -4.28 -25.44
CA ARG A 18 8.00 -3.64 -26.20
C ARG A 18 8.06 -2.13 -25.93
N SER A 19 7.96 -1.32 -26.99
CA SER A 19 7.76 0.12 -26.82
C SER A 19 6.48 0.36 -26.04
N VAL A 20 6.53 1.27 -25.08
CA VAL A 20 5.34 1.75 -24.37
C VAL A 20 4.69 2.81 -25.24
N ASP A 21 3.39 2.65 -25.51
CA ASP A 21 2.56 3.72 -26.06
C ASP A 21 2.24 4.72 -24.94
N GLU A 22 3.17 5.64 -24.72
CA GLU A 22 3.10 6.66 -23.67
C GLU A 22 1.88 7.56 -23.87
N VAL A 23 1.63 8.00 -25.11
CA VAL A 23 0.48 8.85 -25.46
C VAL A 23 -0.84 8.15 -25.13
N GLY A 24 -1.00 6.90 -25.57
CA GLY A 24 -2.22 6.14 -25.26
C GLY A 24 -2.37 5.82 -23.77
N ALA A 25 -1.27 5.66 -23.02
CA ALA A 25 -1.34 5.51 -21.57
C ALA A 25 -1.84 6.79 -20.89
N ASP A 26 -1.30 7.94 -21.29
CA ASP A 26 -1.66 9.26 -20.76
C ASP A 26 -3.10 9.62 -21.10
N GLU A 27 -3.56 9.38 -22.33
CA GLU A 27 -4.95 9.64 -22.73
C GLU A 27 -5.95 8.81 -21.92
N ARG A 28 -5.64 7.53 -21.67
CA ARG A 28 -6.47 6.67 -20.81
C ARG A 28 -6.49 7.18 -19.38
N ALA A 29 -5.34 7.53 -18.80
CA ALA A 29 -5.27 8.09 -17.46
C ALA A 29 -6.06 9.41 -17.36
N ALA A 30 -5.88 10.32 -18.31
CA ALA A 30 -6.59 11.59 -18.40
C ALA A 30 -8.11 11.39 -18.52
N SER A 31 -8.56 10.36 -19.25
CA SER A 31 -9.99 10.06 -19.40
C SER A 31 -10.69 9.81 -18.06
N LEU A 32 -9.99 9.23 -17.08
CA LEU A 32 -10.51 8.97 -15.73
C LEU A 32 -10.69 10.26 -14.91
N ALA A 33 -9.94 11.32 -15.24
CA ALA A 33 -9.96 12.60 -14.53
C ALA A 33 -10.99 13.61 -15.08
N LYS A 34 -11.55 13.38 -16.27
CA LYS A 34 -12.44 14.34 -16.97
C LYS A 34 -13.80 14.54 -16.31
N ARG A 35 -14.23 13.66 -15.39
CA ARG A 35 -15.53 13.76 -14.72
C ARG A 35 -15.37 13.89 -13.22
N SER A 36 -16.07 14.88 -12.66
CA SER A 36 -16.13 15.02 -11.20
C SER A 36 -16.95 13.89 -10.58
N ILE A 37 -16.38 13.21 -9.60
CA ILE A 37 -17.07 12.20 -8.79
C ILE A 37 -17.97 12.94 -7.77
N LYS A 38 -19.21 12.48 -7.60
CA LYS A 38 -20.12 13.02 -6.59
C LYS A 38 -19.47 12.97 -5.20
N LYS A 39 -19.67 14.01 -4.39
CA LYS A 39 -19.12 14.09 -3.03
C LYS A 39 -19.47 12.84 -2.20
N SER A 40 -20.72 12.38 -2.26
CA SER A 40 -21.17 11.17 -1.56
C SER A 40 -20.40 9.92 -1.96
N SER A 41 -20.14 9.73 -3.26
CA SER A 41 -19.34 8.61 -3.75
C SER A 41 -17.89 8.67 -3.30
N LYS A 42 -17.28 9.87 -3.24
CA LYS A 42 -15.93 10.05 -2.69
C LYS A 42 -15.88 9.67 -1.21
N LEU A 43 -16.85 10.12 -0.42
CA LEU A 43 -16.93 9.81 1.01
C LEU A 43 -17.12 8.31 1.25
N TRP A 44 -18.02 7.67 0.52
CA TRP A 44 -18.21 6.22 0.57
C TRP A 44 -16.94 5.46 0.20
N ALA A 45 -16.24 5.88 -0.86
CA ALA A 45 -15.00 5.23 -1.27
C ALA A 45 -13.89 5.37 -0.24
N LEU A 46 -13.78 6.52 0.43
CA LEU A 46 -12.83 6.73 1.52
C LEU A 46 -13.15 5.85 2.74
N ASP A 47 -14.42 5.75 3.13
CA ASP A 47 -14.85 4.85 4.22
C ASP A 47 -14.49 3.39 3.89
N LEU A 48 -14.84 2.95 2.68
CA LEU A 48 -14.55 1.60 2.20
C LEU A 48 -13.04 1.34 2.17
N ALA A 49 -12.25 2.28 1.64
CA ALA A 49 -10.80 2.15 1.57
C ALA A 49 -10.18 1.93 2.96
N ILE A 50 -10.64 2.66 3.98
CA ILE A 50 -10.17 2.49 5.36
C ILE A 50 -10.54 1.09 5.88
N ARG A 51 -11.80 0.68 5.72
CA ARG A 51 -12.31 -0.62 6.21
C ARG A 51 -11.72 -1.84 5.52
N CYS A 52 -11.12 -1.66 4.35
CA CYS A 52 -10.45 -2.70 3.58
C CYS A 52 -8.91 -2.60 3.66
N MET A 53 -8.37 -1.66 4.45
CA MET A 53 -6.93 -1.44 4.53
C MET A 53 -6.24 -2.38 5.51
N ASP A 54 -5.12 -2.95 5.06
CA ASP A 54 -4.11 -3.54 5.94
C ASP A 54 -2.98 -2.52 6.13
N LEU A 55 -2.98 -1.85 7.29
CA LEU A 55 -1.98 -0.84 7.59
C LEU A 55 -0.62 -1.51 7.79
N THR A 56 0.28 -1.31 6.84
CA THR A 56 1.46 -2.15 6.68
C THR A 56 2.74 -1.43 7.12
N THR A 57 3.59 -2.12 7.86
CA THR A 57 5.02 -1.78 7.99
C THR A 57 5.85 -3.05 7.84
N LEU A 58 6.74 -3.04 6.86
CA LEU A 58 7.67 -4.13 6.57
C LEU A 58 9.09 -3.58 6.55
N GLU A 59 9.41 -2.75 7.54
CA GLU A 59 10.75 -2.18 7.72
C GLU A 59 11.57 -3.06 8.66
N GLY A 60 12.79 -3.42 8.26
CA GLY A 60 13.69 -4.20 9.11
C GLY A 60 14.09 -3.49 10.41
N ALA A 61 13.95 -2.16 10.46
CA ALA A 61 14.25 -1.33 11.62
C ALA A 61 13.02 -1.05 12.52
N ASP A 62 11.90 -1.72 12.29
CA ASP A 62 10.71 -1.53 13.12
C ASP A 62 11.01 -1.87 14.59
N THR A 63 10.63 -0.93 15.47
CA THR A 63 10.75 -1.06 16.92
C THR A 63 9.38 -1.33 17.56
N PRO A 64 9.32 -1.92 18.76
CA PRO A 64 8.05 -2.10 19.48
C PRO A 64 7.26 -0.80 19.61
N GLY A 65 7.93 0.33 19.91
CA GLY A 65 7.28 1.63 20.00
C GLY A 65 6.69 2.14 18.68
N LYS A 66 7.34 1.87 17.54
CA LYS A 66 6.80 2.20 16.22
C LYS A 66 5.55 1.35 15.92
N VAL A 67 5.60 0.06 16.25
CA VAL A 67 4.45 -0.85 16.09
C VAL A 67 3.29 -0.46 16.98
N ALA A 68 3.55 -0.06 18.23
CA ALA A 68 2.53 0.47 19.14
C ALA A 68 1.82 1.70 18.55
N ALA A 69 2.59 2.67 18.05
CA ALA A 69 2.04 3.86 17.41
C ALA A 69 1.24 3.53 16.14
N MET A 70 1.68 2.54 15.36
CA MET A 70 0.93 2.06 14.20
C MET A 70 -0.39 1.39 14.61
N CYS A 71 -0.38 0.53 15.63
CA CYS A 71 -1.58 -0.12 16.14
C CYS A 71 -2.61 0.90 16.64
N ALA A 72 -2.16 1.95 17.34
CA ALA A 72 -3.04 3.05 17.76
C ALA A 72 -3.69 3.77 16.56
N LYS A 73 -2.94 4.00 15.47
CA LYS A 73 -3.47 4.56 14.21
C LYS A 73 -4.42 3.60 13.50
N ALA A 74 -4.14 2.30 13.55
CA ALA A 74 -5.01 1.29 12.96
C ALA A 74 -6.40 1.28 13.64
N ILE A 75 -6.43 1.39 14.97
CA ILE A 75 -7.67 1.51 15.75
C ILE A 75 -8.35 2.86 15.47
N ARG A 76 -7.59 3.95 15.44
CA ARG A 76 -8.09 5.32 15.31
C ARG A 76 -7.36 6.08 14.19
N PRO A 77 -7.72 5.88 12.91
CA PRO A 77 -7.00 6.50 11.79
C PRO A 77 -7.04 8.03 11.82
N LYS A 78 -8.13 8.60 12.36
CA LYS A 78 -8.29 10.03 12.56
C LYS A 78 -8.57 10.34 14.04
N PRO A 79 -7.56 10.73 14.83
CA PRO A 79 -7.75 11.18 16.20
C PRO A 79 -8.78 12.32 16.29
N GLY A 80 -9.63 12.30 17.31
CA GLY A 80 -10.70 13.29 17.50
C GLY A 80 -11.98 13.04 16.71
N ASP A 81 -11.95 12.17 15.70
CA ASP A 81 -13.13 11.85 14.87
C ASP A 81 -13.51 10.37 15.06
N ARG A 82 -14.72 10.10 15.56
CA ARG A 82 -15.22 8.72 15.79
C ARG A 82 -16.01 8.17 14.61
N THR A 83 -16.34 9.01 13.62
CA THR A 83 -17.08 8.55 12.44
C THR A 83 -16.18 7.84 11.44
N ILE A 84 -14.86 8.00 11.56
CA ILE A 84 -13.88 7.28 10.76
C ILE A 84 -13.64 5.90 11.40
N PRO A 85 -13.90 4.80 10.68
CA PRO A 85 -13.75 3.45 11.21
C PRO A 85 -12.28 3.08 11.41
N SER A 86 -12.04 2.01 12.18
CA SER A 86 -10.74 1.35 12.22
C SER A 86 -10.41 0.70 10.87
N VAL A 87 -9.13 0.45 10.64
CA VAL A 87 -8.67 -0.34 9.47
C VAL A 87 -9.04 -1.82 9.59
N ALA A 88 -8.89 -2.59 8.52
CA ALA A 88 -9.18 -4.03 8.52
C ALA A 88 -8.16 -4.81 9.37
N ALA A 89 -6.88 -4.54 9.15
CA ALA A 89 -5.78 -5.19 9.82
C ALA A 89 -4.53 -4.31 9.88
N VAL A 90 -3.53 -4.78 10.62
CA VAL A 90 -2.13 -4.38 10.43
C VAL A 90 -1.36 -5.52 9.75
N CYS A 91 -0.34 -5.19 8.96
CA CYS A 91 0.55 -6.17 8.36
C CYS A 91 2.01 -5.87 8.75
N VAL A 92 2.67 -6.84 9.38
CA VAL A 92 4.03 -6.70 9.92
C VAL A 92 4.90 -7.91 9.64
N TYR A 93 6.22 -7.77 9.81
CA TYR A 93 7.10 -8.94 9.88
C TYR A 93 6.78 -9.84 11.09
N PRO A 94 7.02 -11.17 11.00
CA PRO A 94 6.68 -12.12 12.05
C PRO A 94 7.22 -11.76 13.44
N LEU A 95 8.42 -11.16 13.49
CA LEU A 95 9.07 -10.72 14.74
C LEU A 95 8.25 -9.67 15.53
N ARG A 96 7.33 -8.95 14.87
CA ARG A 96 6.52 -7.88 15.46
C ARG A 96 5.08 -8.29 15.77
N ILE A 97 4.72 -9.56 15.53
CA ILE A 97 3.36 -10.05 15.81
C ILE A 97 3.02 -9.92 17.30
N ALA A 98 3.94 -10.28 18.20
CA ALA A 98 3.71 -10.21 19.65
C ALA A 98 3.40 -8.78 20.10
N ASP A 99 4.17 -7.80 19.61
CA ASP A 99 3.94 -6.37 19.87
C ASP A 99 2.54 -5.93 19.39
N CYS A 100 2.08 -6.42 18.22
CA CYS A 100 0.73 -6.13 17.71
C CYS A 100 -0.37 -6.75 18.58
N VAL A 101 -0.19 -7.99 19.04
CA VAL A 101 -1.18 -8.68 19.90
C VAL A 101 -1.41 -7.90 21.20
N GLU A 102 -0.33 -7.42 21.81
CA GLU A 102 -0.42 -6.60 23.03
C GLU A 102 -1.26 -5.34 22.80
N HIS A 103 -1.01 -4.61 21.71
CA HIS A 103 -1.63 -3.31 21.46
C HIS A 103 -3.00 -3.36 20.79
N LEU A 104 -3.36 -4.46 20.13
CA LEU A 104 -4.65 -4.62 19.44
C LEU A 104 -5.66 -5.45 20.24
N HIS A 105 -5.29 -5.91 21.44
CA HIS A 105 -6.18 -6.68 22.30
C HIS A 105 -7.52 -5.94 22.56
N GLY A 106 -8.63 -6.63 22.31
CA GLY A 106 -9.98 -6.07 22.45
C GLY A 106 -10.41 -5.13 21.32
N SER A 107 -9.57 -4.89 20.31
CA SER A 107 -9.94 -4.13 19.12
C SER A 107 -10.53 -5.04 18.03
N SER A 108 -11.16 -4.45 17.01
CA SER A 108 -11.62 -5.16 15.81
C SER A 108 -10.55 -5.30 14.73
N VAL A 109 -9.36 -4.72 14.92
CA VAL A 109 -8.27 -4.71 13.94
C VAL A 109 -7.57 -6.06 13.97
N ARG A 110 -7.44 -6.71 12.81
CA ARG A 110 -6.77 -8.01 12.68
C ARG A 110 -5.26 -7.85 12.55
N ILE A 111 -4.54 -8.96 12.70
CA ILE A 111 -3.09 -9.01 12.52
C ILE A 111 -2.79 -9.94 11.36
N ALA A 112 -2.07 -9.42 10.37
CA ALA A 112 -1.52 -10.15 9.25
C ALA A 112 0.02 -10.12 9.31
N SER A 113 0.66 -11.09 8.65
CA SER A 113 2.10 -11.14 8.52
C SER A 113 2.52 -11.82 7.22
N VAL A 114 3.75 -11.57 6.79
CA VAL A 114 4.36 -12.14 5.58
C VAL A 114 5.31 -13.28 5.93
N ALA A 115 5.44 -14.24 5.02
CA ALA A 115 6.38 -15.36 5.11
C ALA A 115 6.99 -15.62 3.73
N THR A 116 8.16 -16.28 3.70
CA THR A 116 8.89 -16.68 2.49
C THR A 116 9.10 -18.17 2.49
#